data_AF-A0A134AY56-F1
#
_entry.id   AF-A0A134AY56-F1
#
_cell.length_a   1.000
_cell.length_b   1.000
_cell.length_c   1.000
_cell.angle_alpha   90.00
_cell.angle_beta   90.00
_cell.angle_gamma   90.00
#
_symmetry.space_group_name_H-M   'P 1'
#
loop_
_entity.id
_entity.type
_entity.pdbx_description
1 polymer ?
#
loop_
_entity_poly.entity_id
_entity_poly.type
_entity_poly.pdbx_seq_one_letter_code
_entity_poly.pdbx_strand_id
1 'polypeptide(L)'
;MNKKSIIFITCFSLLTSACGNKNKTNKIENKAEKIQEVNLDENKSGDYLVSNMNDETSLNFVKSAIEKNLNKKNGEVFASLVSDYNKSIPKELLSGDFREPPKEDKLDKILEMRSSIKHSYPDTNCRINSFLLLKDNLSLKEDIPIDDEILFMDKEALRSSNLFKGDELEKFYKLFSRVKTNPSKDPKVQAKVMEKFLSKFNFPRDVRMLSVIINDKLDGDYLFIGHVGVLLPLEDGYLFLEKISFEEPYQAIKFSKKEDAYKYLKDKYKDYVDPEVAPPFIMDNDRYVDL
;
A
#
# COMPACT_ATOMS: atom_id res chain seq x y z
N MET A 1 20.48 -20.63 56.36
CA MET A 1 20.43 -21.66 55.29
C MET A 1 19.84 -20.99 54.05
N ASN A 2 20.38 -20.99 52.84
CA ASN A 2 21.61 -21.51 52.24
C ASN A 2 21.89 -20.60 51.03
N LYS A 3 23.06 -19.95 51.00
CA LYS A 3 24.18 -20.13 50.05
C LYS A 3 23.91 -19.79 48.57
N LYS A 4 24.70 -18.79 48.13
CA LYS A 4 25.02 -18.37 46.76
C LYS A 4 25.82 -19.45 45.99
N SER A 5 25.74 -19.41 44.66
CA SER A 5 26.77 -19.85 43.67
C SER A 5 26.41 -19.14 42.35
N ILE A 6 27.06 -18.04 41.93
CA ILE A 6 28.32 -17.92 41.15
C ILE A 6 28.34 -18.84 39.91
N ILE A 7 28.47 -18.24 38.72
CA ILE A 7 29.44 -18.62 37.68
C ILE A 7 29.74 -17.39 36.80
N PHE A 8 31.03 -17.03 36.77
CA PHE A 8 31.69 -16.13 35.83
C PHE A 8 31.96 -16.90 34.54
N ILE A 9 31.72 -16.30 33.36
CA ILE A 9 32.34 -16.77 32.12
C ILE A 9 33.01 -15.60 31.41
N THR A 10 34.32 -15.77 31.32
CA THR A 10 35.39 -14.90 30.82
C THR A 10 35.41 -14.76 29.30
N CYS A 11 35.81 -13.57 28.85
CA CYS A 11 36.30 -13.29 27.50
C CYS A 11 37.42 -14.26 27.08
N PHE A 12 37.38 -14.69 25.82
CA PHE A 12 38.55 -15.21 25.13
C PHE A 12 38.62 -14.60 23.72
N SER A 13 39.64 -13.78 23.51
CA SER A 13 40.06 -13.25 22.23
C SER A 13 41.01 -14.24 21.55
N LEU A 14 40.85 -14.47 20.25
CA LEU A 14 41.91 -15.00 19.39
C LEU A 14 41.89 -14.27 18.04
N LEU A 15 43.02 -13.64 17.75
CA LEU A 15 43.44 -13.04 16.49
C LEU A 15 44.32 -14.04 15.73
N THR A 16 44.10 -14.19 14.43
CA THR A 16 45.10 -14.49 13.38
C THR A 16 44.53 -13.96 12.04
N SER A 17 45.07 -12.94 11.37
CA SER A 17 46.16 -12.97 10.36
C SER A 17 45.87 -13.98 9.21
N ALA A 18 45.98 -13.73 7.90
CA ALA A 18 46.41 -12.59 7.08
C ALA A 18 46.03 -12.82 5.58
N CYS A 19 45.93 -11.71 4.81
CA CYS A 19 46.26 -11.46 3.38
C CYS A 19 45.98 -12.48 2.26
N GLY A 20 45.37 -12.01 1.16
CA GLY A 20 45.43 -12.65 -0.17
C GLY A 20 44.73 -11.86 -1.28
N ASN A 21 45.37 -11.67 -2.43
CA ASN A 21 45.18 -10.57 -3.39
C ASN A 21 44.06 -10.77 -4.45
N LYS A 22 43.71 -9.65 -5.10
CA LYS A 22 42.77 -9.45 -6.22
C LYS A 22 42.86 -10.48 -7.36
N ASN A 23 41.70 -10.81 -7.95
CA ASN A 23 41.58 -10.95 -9.41
C ASN A 23 40.16 -10.63 -9.92
N LYS A 24 40.09 -9.73 -10.91
CA LYS A 24 38.89 -9.41 -11.69
C LYS A 24 38.62 -10.54 -12.69
N THR A 25 37.39 -11.02 -12.74
CA THR A 25 36.83 -11.60 -13.97
C THR A 25 35.36 -11.17 -14.06
N ASN A 26 35.05 -10.35 -15.06
CA ASN A 26 33.69 -9.98 -15.40
C ASN A 26 33.00 -11.21 -16.03
N LYS A 27 31.96 -11.71 -15.38
CA LYS A 27 30.93 -12.54 -16.01
C LYS A 27 29.61 -11.82 -15.87
N ILE A 28 29.01 -11.50 -17.02
CA ILE A 28 27.62 -11.06 -17.14
C ILE A 28 26.78 -12.33 -16.93
N GLU A 29 26.13 -12.43 -15.79
CA GLU A 29 25.11 -13.45 -15.53
C GLU A 29 23.75 -12.78 -15.34
N ASN A 30 22.77 -13.29 -16.09
CA ASN A 30 21.36 -12.90 -16.07
C ASN A 30 20.82 -12.94 -14.65
N LYS A 31 20.51 -11.77 -14.10
CA LYS A 31 19.88 -11.65 -12.77
C LYS A 31 18.38 -11.81 -12.93
N ALA A 32 17.90 -13.05 -12.85
CA ALA A 32 16.55 -13.30 -12.36
C ALA A 32 16.55 -12.84 -10.89
N GLU A 33 15.70 -11.85 -10.56
CA GLU A 33 15.60 -11.29 -9.22
C GLU A 33 15.23 -12.39 -8.22
N LYS A 34 16.17 -12.66 -7.32
CA LYS A 34 16.01 -13.57 -6.19
C LYS A 34 15.18 -12.83 -5.13
N ILE A 35 14.00 -13.35 -4.82
CA ILE A 35 13.12 -12.87 -3.74
C ILE A 35 13.96 -12.82 -2.45
N GLN A 36 14.07 -11.63 -1.86
CA GLN A 36 14.74 -11.41 -0.59
C GLN A 36 13.72 -11.64 0.53
N GLU A 37 13.97 -12.61 1.41
CA GLU A 37 13.36 -12.66 2.75
C GLU A 37 13.68 -11.34 3.44
N VAL A 38 12.65 -10.56 3.76
CA VAL A 38 12.79 -9.31 4.50
C VAL A 38 12.64 -9.65 5.98
N ASN A 39 13.75 -9.58 6.73
CA ASN A 39 13.72 -9.79 8.17
C ASN A 39 13.40 -8.45 8.85
N LEU A 40 12.16 -8.25 9.30
CA LEU A 40 11.66 -6.99 9.85
C LEU A 40 11.93 -6.78 11.34
N ASP A 41 12.40 -7.82 12.04
CA ASP A 41 12.56 -7.80 13.50
C ASP A 41 13.61 -6.78 14.00
N GLU A 42 14.47 -6.24 13.11
CA GLU A 42 15.47 -5.23 13.46
C GLU A 42 15.06 -3.77 13.17
N ASN A 43 13.94 -3.52 12.47
CA ASN A 43 13.45 -2.15 12.23
C ASN A 43 12.48 -1.71 13.34
N LYS A 44 12.95 -0.80 14.22
CA LYS A 44 12.07 0.02 15.06
C LYS A 44 10.99 0.65 14.18
N SER A 45 9.75 0.77 14.68
CA SER A 45 8.67 1.42 13.92
C SER A 45 9.18 2.75 13.37
N GLY A 46 9.15 2.91 12.05
CA GLY A 46 9.75 4.06 11.40
C GLY A 46 8.93 5.31 11.68
N ASP A 47 9.59 6.39 12.10
CA ASP A 47 8.98 7.71 12.07
C ASP A 47 8.61 8.03 10.62
N TYR A 48 7.31 8.10 10.33
CA TYR A 48 6.78 8.50 9.03
C TYR A 48 6.21 9.90 9.12
N LEU A 49 6.23 10.64 8.02
CA LEU A 49 5.60 11.96 7.93
C LEU A 49 4.34 11.86 7.09
N VAL A 50 3.26 12.48 7.53
CA VAL A 50 1.97 12.50 6.84
C VAL A 50 1.59 13.91 6.45
N SER A 51 0.93 14.02 5.30
CA SER A 51 0.32 15.23 4.76
C SER A 51 -1.04 14.89 4.16
N ASN A 52 -2.03 15.77 4.33
CA ASN A 52 -3.30 15.73 3.58
C ASN A 52 -3.24 16.59 2.32
N MET A 53 -2.05 17.11 1.99
CA MET A 53 -1.80 17.97 0.83
C MET A 53 -2.71 19.21 0.82
N ASN A 54 -2.95 19.78 2.01
CA ASN A 54 -3.86 20.93 2.19
C ASN A 54 -3.20 22.30 1.90
N ASP A 55 -2.06 22.31 1.20
CA ASP A 55 -1.44 23.51 0.65
C ASP A 55 -0.82 23.23 -0.73
N GLU A 56 -0.51 24.30 -1.47
CA GLU A 56 0.03 24.17 -2.82
C GLU A 56 1.42 23.53 -2.84
N THR A 57 2.24 23.75 -1.82
CA THR A 57 3.61 23.24 -1.74
C THR A 57 3.63 21.71 -1.67
N SER A 58 2.90 21.14 -0.70
CA SER A 58 2.75 19.71 -0.51
C SER A 58 2.06 19.03 -1.69
N LEU A 59 1.00 19.63 -2.22
CA LEU A 59 0.29 19.11 -3.40
C LEU A 59 1.18 19.10 -4.65
N ASN A 60 1.93 20.17 -4.90
CA ASN A 60 2.87 20.23 -6.03
C ASN A 60 4.01 19.23 -5.88
N PHE A 61 4.54 19.04 -4.67
CA PHE A 61 5.52 18.01 -4.38
C PHE A 61 5.00 16.62 -4.78
N VAL A 62 3.77 16.27 -4.36
CA VAL A 62 3.15 14.98 -4.69
C VAL A 62 2.91 14.85 -6.19
N LYS A 63 2.41 15.89 -6.87
CA LYS A 63 2.25 15.90 -8.34
C LYS A 63 3.56 15.63 -9.05
N SER A 64 4.65 16.28 -8.64
CA SER A 64 5.97 16.07 -9.23
C SER A 64 6.50 14.66 -8.97
N ALA A 65 6.26 14.09 -7.79
CA ALA A 65 6.63 12.71 -7.49
C ALA A 65 5.86 11.70 -8.37
N ILE A 66 4.57 11.96 -8.64
CA ILE A 66 3.77 11.16 -9.58
C ILE A 66 4.32 11.33 -11.00
N GLU A 67 4.53 12.55 -11.49
CA GLU A 67 5.02 12.81 -12.85
C GLU A 67 6.39 12.19 -13.14
N LYS A 68 7.28 12.09 -12.14
CA LYS A 68 8.58 11.40 -12.26
C LYS A 68 8.45 9.89 -12.48
N ASN A 69 7.36 9.27 -12.02
CA ASN A 69 7.24 7.81 -11.91
C ASN A 69 6.06 7.22 -12.72
N LEU A 70 5.05 8.02 -13.03
CA LEU A 70 3.75 7.65 -13.60
C LEU A 70 3.24 8.72 -14.57
N ASN A 71 2.10 8.48 -15.21
CA ASN A 71 1.50 9.44 -16.13
C ASN A 71 1.13 10.77 -15.44
N LYS A 72 1.71 11.86 -15.92
CA LYS A 72 1.43 13.24 -15.50
C LYS A 72 -0.07 13.57 -15.41
N LYS A 73 -0.86 13.19 -16.42
CA LYS A 73 -2.30 13.49 -16.47
C LYS A 73 -3.05 12.83 -15.31
N ASN A 74 -2.67 11.61 -14.92
CA ASN A 74 -3.25 10.94 -13.76
C ASN A 74 -2.89 11.69 -12.46
N GLY A 75 -1.68 12.23 -12.36
CA GLY A 75 -1.26 13.10 -11.26
C GLY A 75 -2.05 14.42 -11.19
N GLU A 76 -2.41 15.02 -12.33
CA GLU A 76 -3.26 16.21 -12.39
C GLU A 76 -4.70 15.92 -11.93
N VAL A 77 -5.26 14.78 -12.33
CA VAL A 77 -6.58 14.33 -11.87
C VAL A 77 -6.55 14.03 -10.38
N PHE A 78 -5.55 13.28 -9.90
CA PHE A 78 -5.33 13.01 -8.47
C PHE A 78 -5.30 14.30 -7.65
N ALA A 79 -4.48 15.28 -8.05
CA ALA A 79 -4.38 16.53 -7.32
C ALA A 79 -5.68 17.35 -7.33
N SER A 80 -6.48 17.23 -8.40
CA SER A 80 -7.79 17.87 -8.49
C SER A 80 -8.77 17.22 -7.50
N LEU A 81 -8.76 15.89 -7.37
CA LEU A 81 -9.58 15.15 -6.39
C LEU A 81 -9.19 15.50 -4.95
N VAL A 82 -7.90 15.59 -4.65
CA VAL A 82 -7.39 16.03 -3.34
C VAL A 82 -7.85 17.45 -3.03
N SER A 83 -7.68 18.38 -3.99
CA SER A 83 -8.09 19.77 -3.81
C SER A 83 -9.59 19.91 -3.60
N ASP A 84 -10.40 19.12 -4.31
CA ASP A 84 -11.85 19.13 -4.18
C ASP A 84 -12.29 18.65 -2.78
N TYR A 85 -11.77 17.51 -2.34
CA TYR A 85 -12.00 17.01 -0.98
C TYR A 85 -11.61 18.05 0.08
N ASN A 86 -10.38 18.58 -0.02
CA ASN A 86 -9.84 19.49 0.99
C ASN A 86 -10.60 20.82 1.07
N LYS A 87 -11.18 21.32 -0.05
CA LYS A 87 -12.01 22.55 -0.05
C LYS A 87 -13.25 22.43 0.82
N SER A 88 -13.76 21.22 1.01
CA SER A 88 -14.97 20.95 1.79
C SER A 88 -14.72 20.87 3.30
N ILE A 89 -13.44 20.83 3.72
CA ILE A 89 -13.04 20.60 5.11
C ILE A 89 -12.34 21.83 5.67
N PRO A 90 -12.64 22.24 6.93
CA PRO A 90 -11.91 23.31 7.59
C PRO A 90 -10.40 23.07 7.59
N LYS A 91 -9.63 24.10 7.26
CA LYS A 91 -8.18 23.97 7.00
C LYS A 91 -7.40 23.42 8.19
N GLU A 92 -7.84 23.70 9.40
CA GLU A 92 -7.23 23.28 10.67
C GLU A 92 -7.37 21.77 10.96
N LEU A 93 -8.29 21.09 10.28
CA LEU A 93 -8.47 19.64 10.39
C LEU A 93 -7.53 18.87 9.48
N LEU A 94 -6.99 19.50 8.44
CA LEU A 94 -6.14 18.85 7.43
C LEU A 94 -4.72 19.42 7.44
N SER A 95 -3.74 18.55 7.29
CA SER A 95 -2.33 18.93 7.19
C SER A 95 -1.94 19.39 5.78
N GLY A 96 -1.24 20.51 5.69
CA GLY A 96 -0.54 20.95 4.50
C GLY A 96 0.85 20.31 4.42
N ASP A 97 1.81 20.84 5.17
CA ASP A 97 3.16 20.27 5.28
C ASP A 97 3.20 18.83 5.81
N PHE A 98 4.25 18.10 5.42
CA PHE A 98 4.60 16.79 5.95
C PHE A 98 5.08 16.92 7.39
N ARG A 99 4.38 16.26 8.31
CA ARG A 99 4.68 16.27 9.75
C ARG A 99 4.46 14.91 10.38
N GLU A 100 4.97 14.72 11.58
CA GLU A 100 4.63 13.53 12.37
C GLU A 100 3.09 13.42 12.51
N PRO A 101 2.55 12.18 12.53
CA PRO A 101 1.13 11.96 12.76
C PRO A 101 0.66 12.67 14.03
N PRO A 102 -0.50 13.34 13.99
CA PRO A 102 -1.01 14.00 15.17
C PRO A 102 -1.28 12.98 16.29
N LYS A 103 -0.98 13.37 17.54
CA LYS A 103 -1.29 12.54 18.72
C LYS A 103 -2.79 12.37 18.97
N GLU A 104 -3.56 13.39 18.60
CA GLU A 104 -5.03 13.37 18.63
C GLU A 104 -5.53 13.00 17.24
N ASP A 105 -6.34 11.95 17.17
CA ASP A 105 -7.05 11.60 15.95
C ASP A 105 -8.19 12.59 15.71
N LYS A 106 -8.21 13.20 14.52
CA LYS A 106 -9.24 14.16 14.09
C LYS A 106 -10.27 13.53 13.15
N LEU A 107 -10.18 12.23 12.90
CA LEU A 107 -11.00 11.54 11.91
C LEU A 107 -12.49 11.71 12.18
N ASP A 108 -12.95 11.51 13.41
CA ASP A 108 -14.37 11.64 13.77
C ASP A 108 -14.94 13.03 13.41
N LYS A 109 -14.18 14.09 13.70
CA LYS A 109 -14.57 15.47 13.36
C LYS A 109 -14.64 15.68 11.85
N ILE A 110 -13.70 15.09 11.09
CA ILE A 110 -13.71 15.15 9.62
C ILE A 110 -14.93 14.41 9.08
N LEU A 111 -15.22 13.20 9.58
CA LEU A 111 -16.35 12.38 9.15
C LEU A 111 -17.70 13.04 9.46
N GLU A 112 -17.85 13.64 10.64
CA GLU A 112 -19.03 14.41 11.02
C GLU A 112 -19.27 15.57 10.04
N MET A 113 -18.23 16.37 9.78
CA MET A 113 -18.31 17.48 8.82
C MET A 113 -18.67 16.98 7.42
N ARG A 114 -18.03 15.90 6.96
CA ARG A 114 -18.31 15.29 5.64
C ARG A 114 -19.77 14.85 5.52
N SER A 115 -20.33 14.22 6.55
CA SER A 115 -21.73 13.78 6.54
C SER A 115 -22.74 14.92 6.40
N SER A 116 -22.36 16.15 6.82
CA SER A 116 -23.22 17.34 6.77
C SER A 116 -23.26 18.04 5.41
N ILE A 117 -22.32 17.72 4.51
CA ILE A 117 -22.15 18.41 3.23
C ILE A 117 -22.88 17.62 2.13
N LYS A 118 -23.68 18.32 1.33
CA LYS A 118 -24.31 17.75 0.13
C LYS A 118 -23.27 17.66 -0.99
N HIS A 119 -22.71 16.48 -1.20
CA HIS A 119 -21.68 16.23 -2.21
C HIS A 119 -22.29 16.04 -3.61
N SER A 120 -21.69 16.67 -4.63
CA SER A 120 -22.13 16.59 -6.03
C SER A 120 -21.17 15.86 -6.97
N TYR A 121 -20.03 15.41 -6.45
CA TYR A 121 -18.95 14.81 -7.23
C TYR A 121 -18.55 13.45 -6.67
N PRO A 122 -18.05 12.54 -7.51
CA PRO A 122 -17.69 11.20 -7.06
C PRO A 122 -16.50 11.29 -6.13
N ASP A 123 -16.74 11.09 -4.84
CA ASP A 123 -15.66 10.73 -3.94
C ASP A 123 -15.01 9.43 -4.43
N THR A 124 -13.73 9.28 -4.15
CA THR A 124 -12.99 8.06 -4.47
C THR A 124 -12.53 7.34 -3.22
N ASN A 125 -12.34 6.04 -3.34
CA ASN A 125 -11.78 5.18 -2.30
C ASN A 125 -10.39 4.68 -2.71
N CYS A 126 -9.81 3.80 -1.90
CA CYS A 126 -8.49 3.20 -2.14
C CYS A 126 -8.33 2.59 -3.53
N ARG A 127 -9.31 1.79 -3.97
CA ARG A 127 -9.28 1.06 -5.25
C ARG A 127 -9.32 2.02 -6.43
N ILE A 128 -10.29 2.95 -6.45
CA ILE A 128 -10.44 3.95 -7.52
C ILE A 128 -9.19 4.82 -7.60
N ASN A 129 -8.71 5.33 -6.47
CA ASN A 129 -7.57 6.22 -6.43
C ASN A 129 -6.26 5.53 -6.87
N SER A 130 -6.03 4.30 -6.41
CA SER A 130 -4.83 3.54 -6.79
C SER A 130 -4.86 3.15 -8.26
N PHE A 131 -6.01 2.74 -8.79
CA PHE A 131 -6.14 2.46 -10.21
C PHE A 131 -6.00 3.71 -11.06
N LEU A 132 -6.56 4.85 -10.67
CA LEU A 132 -6.36 6.13 -11.36
C LEU A 132 -4.87 6.43 -11.58
N LEU A 133 -4.06 6.24 -10.54
CA LEU A 133 -2.62 6.48 -10.61
C LEU A 133 -1.90 5.48 -11.53
N LEU A 134 -2.28 4.19 -11.47
CA LEU A 134 -1.57 3.09 -12.11
C LEU A 134 -2.07 2.71 -13.52
N LYS A 135 -3.29 3.07 -13.91
CA LYS A 135 -4.03 2.50 -15.06
C LYS A 135 -3.28 2.52 -16.39
N ASP A 136 -2.45 3.52 -16.64
CA ASP A 136 -1.71 3.66 -17.90
C ASP A 136 -0.40 2.84 -17.92
N ASN A 137 0.06 2.41 -16.74
CA ASN A 137 1.23 1.55 -16.55
C ASN A 137 0.86 0.12 -16.16
N LEU A 138 -0.43 -0.16 -15.98
CA LEU A 138 -0.99 -1.48 -15.70
C LEU A 138 -1.46 -2.12 -17.02
N SER A 139 -1.00 -3.35 -17.29
CA SER A 139 -1.52 -4.15 -18.40
C SER A 139 -1.81 -5.59 -17.97
N LEU A 140 -2.73 -6.25 -18.66
CA LEU A 140 -3.02 -7.66 -18.44
C LEU A 140 -2.14 -8.52 -19.35
N LYS A 141 -1.62 -9.61 -18.80
CA LYS A 141 -0.88 -10.65 -19.55
C LYS A 141 -1.84 -11.64 -20.21
N GLU A 142 -3.00 -11.85 -19.60
CA GLU A 142 -4.06 -12.74 -20.08
C GLU A 142 -5.43 -12.21 -19.67
N ASP A 143 -6.47 -12.68 -20.33
CA ASP A 143 -7.84 -12.33 -19.95
C ASP A 143 -8.27 -13.03 -18.65
N ILE A 144 -9.02 -12.33 -17.81
CA ILE A 144 -9.41 -12.78 -16.46
C ILE A 144 -10.91 -12.57 -16.30
N PRO A 145 -11.65 -13.57 -15.79
CA PRO A 145 -13.07 -13.37 -15.47
C PRO A 145 -13.22 -12.29 -14.39
N ILE A 146 -14.29 -11.52 -14.51
CA ILE A 146 -14.66 -10.52 -13.51
C ILE A 146 -15.57 -11.19 -12.48
N ASP A 147 -15.20 -11.07 -11.20
CA ASP A 147 -16.04 -11.38 -10.04
C ASP A 147 -16.11 -10.14 -9.14
N ASP A 148 -17.11 -9.30 -9.38
CA ASP A 148 -17.20 -7.93 -8.89
C ASP A 148 -18.30 -7.74 -7.83
N GLU A 149 -18.67 -8.81 -7.12
CA GLU A 149 -19.71 -8.79 -6.09
C GLU A 149 -19.39 -7.82 -4.95
N ILE A 150 -18.11 -7.67 -4.61
CA ILE A 150 -17.64 -6.74 -3.56
C ILE A 150 -17.43 -5.29 -4.04
N LEU A 151 -17.73 -4.98 -5.31
CA LEU A 151 -17.43 -3.69 -5.94
C LEU A 151 -18.66 -2.78 -6.04
N PHE A 152 -19.72 -3.02 -5.26
CA PHE A 152 -20.98 -2.28 -5.39
C PHE A 152 -20.81 -0.76 -5.19
N MET A 153 -20.09 -0.34 -4.14
CA MET A 153 -19.81 1.09 -3.88
C MET A 153 -18.93 1.70 -4.96
N ASP A 154 -17.92 0.97 -5.45
CA ASP A 154 -17.04 1.43 -6.52
C ASP A 154 -17.82 1.64 -7.80
N LYS A 155 -18.71 0.71 -8.16
CA LYS A 155 -19.59 0.83 -9.32
C LYS A 155 -20.50 2.04 -9.21
N GLU A 156 -21.08 2.31 -8.04
CA GLU A 156 -21.92 3.48 -7.81
C GLU A 156 -21.14 4.79 -7.97
N ALA A 157 -19.97 4.89 -7.33
CA ALA A 157 -19.08 6.04 -7.48
C ALA A 157 -18.62 6.24 -8.93
N LEU A 158 -18.25 5.15 -9.62
CA LEU A 158 -17.77 5.23 -11.00
C LEU A 158 -18.88 5.58 -12.00
N ARG A 159 -20.13 5.13 -11.78
CA ARG A 159 -21.30 5.52 -12.60
C ARG A 159 -21.59 7.01 -12.56
N SER A 160 -21.37 7.64 -11.40
CA SER A 160 -21.53 9.10 -11.22
C SER A 160 -20.28 9.89 -11.61
N SER A 161 -19.18 9.19 -11.96
CA SER A 161 -17.91 9.77 -12.37
C SER A 161 -17.67 9.72 -13.88
N ASN A 162 -16.72 10.52 -14.35
CA ASN A 162 -16.10 10.36 -15.69
C ASN A 162 -14.66 9.84 -15.59
N LEU A 163 -14.28 9.21 -14.48
CA LEU A 163 -12.88 8.85 -14.21
C LEU A 163 -12.37 7.74 -15.12
N PHE A 164 -13.18 6.71 -15.35
CA PHE A 164 -12.82 5.54 -16.19
C PHE A 164 -13.90 5.26 -17.22
N LYS A 165 -13.50 4.85 -18.44
CA LYS A 165 -14.42 4.48 -19.52
C LYS A 165 -13.92 3.27 -20.31
N GLY A 166 -14.86 2.51 -20.90
CA GLY A 166 -14.54 1.36 -21.75
C GLY A 166 -13.58 0.38 -21.08
N ASP A 167 -12.48 0.06 -21.76
CA ASP A 167 -11.44 -0.86 -21.31
C ASP A 167 -10.86 -0.50 -19.93
N GLU A 168 -10.85 0.77 -19.53
CA GLU A 168 -10.36 1.17 -18.20
C GLU A 168 -11.27 0.63 -17.09
N LEU A 169 -12.60 0.68 -17.28
CA LEU A 169 -13.55 0.12 -16.32
C LEU A 169 -13.44 -1.40 -16.26
N GLU A 170 -13.28 -2.05 -17.40
CA GLU A 170 -13.10 -3.49 -17.45
C GLU A 170 -11.81 -3.92 -16.72
N LYS A 171 -10.69 -3.23 -16.96
CA LYS A 171 -9.43 -3.46 -16.25
C LYS A 171 -9.55 -3.23 -14.74
N PHE A 172 -10.27 -2.18 -14.34
CA PHE A 172 -10.55 -1.89 -12.93
C PHE A 172 -11.29 -3.07 -12.27
N TYR A 173 -12.38 -3.54 -12.89
CA TYR A 173 -13.15 -4.67 -12.35
C TYR A 173 -12.34 -5.97 -12.33
N LYS A 174 -11.51 -6.23 -13.35
CA LYS A 174 -10.61 -7.39 -13.35
C LYS A 174 -9.58 -7.33 -12.23
N LEU A 175 -8.94 -6.18 -11.99
CA LEU A 175 -7.92 -6.04 -10.95
C LEU A 175 -8.49 -6.23 -9.54
N PHE A 176 -9.69 -5.69 -9.28
CA PHE A 176 -10.33 -5.74 -7.96
C PHE A 176 -11.38 -6.83 -7.83
N SER A 177 -11.40 -7.79 -8.76
CA SER A 177 -12.25 -8.97 -8.60
C SER A 177 -11.84 -9.74 -7.35
N ARG A 178 -12.82 -10.28 -6.63
CA ARG A 178 -12.51 -11.25 -5.58
C ARG A 178 -11.99 -12.54 -6.20
N VAL A 179 -11.21 -13.29 -5.43
CA VAL A 179 -10.48 -14.46 -5.88
C VAL A 179 -10.89 -15.65 -5.02
N LYS A 180 -11.51 -16.64 -5.64
CA LYS A 180 -11.89 -17.87 -4.95
C LYS A 180 -10.66 -18.58 -4.38
N THR A 181 -10.76 -19.03 -3.14
CA THR A 181 -9.69 -19.70 -2.43
C THR A 181 -10.15 -20.97 -1.69
N ASN A 182 -9.28 -21.53 -0.86
CA ASN A 182 -9.52 -22.65 0.04
C ASN A 182 -9.67 -22.14 1.50
N PRO A 183 -10.24 -22.92 2.43
CA PRO A 183 -10.52 -22.47 3.80
C PRO A 183 -9.29 -22.43 4.73
N SER A 184 -8.07 -22.28 4.20
CA SER A 184 -6.86 -22.19 5.01
C SER A 184 -6.85 -20.92 5.86
N LYS A 185 -6.46 -21.04 7.12
CA LYS A 185 -6.22 -19.89 8.03
C LYS A 185 -4.76 -19.40 8.00
N ASP A 186 -3.92 -20.00 7.16
CA ASP A 186 -2.52 -19.59 6.98
C ASP A 186 -2.40 -18.50 5.88
N PRO A 187 -1.97 -17.27 6.23
CA PRO A 187 -1.73 -16.20 5.27
C PRO A 187 -0.78 -16.58 4.13
N LYS A 188 0.23 -17.43 4.37
CA LYS A 188 1.19 -17.83 3.33
C LYS A 188 0.51 -18.70 2.27
N VAL A 189 -0.43 -19.55 2.68
CA VAL A 189 -1.25 -20.36 1.74
C VAL A 189 -2.17 -19.45 0.94
N GLN A 190 -2.84 -18.50 1.59
CA GLN A 190 -3.72 -17.54 0.90
C GLN A 190 -2.95 -16.61 -0.04
N ALA A 191 -1.76 -16.19 0.37
CA ALA A 191 -0.89 -15.35 -0.43
C ALA A 191 -0.48 -16.04 -1.73
N LYS A 192 -0.25 -17.36 -1.76
CA LYS A 192 0.02 -18.07 -3.03
C LYS A 192 -1.13 -17.99 -4.03
N VAL A 193 -2.38 -17.94 -3.54
CA VAL A 193 -3.56 -17.74 -4.38
C VAL A 193 -3.56 -16.31 -4.96
N MET A 194 -3.27 -15.30 -4.15
CA MET A 194 -3.17 -13.92 -4.63
C MET A 194 -1.96 -13.65 -5.51
N GLU A 195 -0.78 -14.24 -5.23
CA GLU A 195 0.38 -14.16 -6.13
C GLU A 195 0.02 -14.68 -7.51
N LYS A 196 -0.67 -15.83 -7.60
CA LYS A 196 -1.13 -16.37 -8.88
C LYS A 196 -2.08 -15.42 -9.59
N PHE A 197 -3.04 -14.84 -8.88
CA PHE A 197 -3.98 -13.88 -9.49
C PHE A 197 -3.30 -12.60 -9.96
N LEU A 198 -2.51 -11.95 -9.09
CA LEU A 198 -1.84 -10.69 -9.40
C LEU A 198 -0.71 -10.86 -10.43
N SER A 199 -0.12 -12.05 -10.54
CA SER A 199 0.90 -12.35 -11.56
C SER A 199 0.39 -12.19 -13.00
N LYS A 200 -0.93 -12.16 -13.21
CA LYS A 200 -1.58 -11.92 -14.51
C LYS A 200 -1.56 -10.45 -14.93
N PHE A 201 -1.12 -9.56 -14.06
CA PHE A 201 -0.93 -8.15 -14.34
C PHE A 201 0.56 -7.85 -14.50
N ASN A 202 0.86 -6.87 -15.35
CA ASN A 202 2.15 -6.19 -15.37
C ASN A 202 2.00 -4.91 -14.56
N PHE A 203 2.77 -4.80 -13.50
CA PHE A 203 2.88 -3.60 -12.69
C PHE A 203 4.03 -2.72 -13.18
N PRO A 204 3.99 -1.41 -12.95
CA PRO A 204 5.16 -0.55 -13.13
C PRO A 204 6.37 -1.09 -12.35
N ARG A 205 7.57 -0.96 -12.94
CA ARG A 205 8.80 -1.56 -12.39
C ARG A 205 9.18 -0.99 -11.01
N ASP A 206 9.19 0.33 -10.91
CA ASP A 206 9.76 1.05 -9.75
C ASP A 206 8.68 1.52 -8.77
N VAL A 207 7.41 1.52 -9.19
CA VAL A 207 6.24 1.87 -8.38
C VAL A 207 5.58 0.60 -7.85
N ARG A 208 5.14 0.64 -6.58
CA ARG A 208 4.51 -0.50 -5.92
C ARG A 208 3.04 -0.23 -5.65
N MET A 209 2.18 -1.12 -6.11
CA MET A 209 0.81 -1.25 -5.61
C MET A 209 0.88 -2.08 -4.34
N LEU A 210 0.66 -1.45 -3.19
CA LEU A 210 0.64 -2.16 -1.91
C LEU A 210 -0.81 -2.46 -1.55
N SER A 211 -1.13 -3.74 -1.46
CA SER A 211 -2.49 -4.22 -1.20
C SER A 211 -2.55 -4.98 0.12
N VAL A 212 -3.52 -4.65 0.96
CA VAL A 212 -3.93 -5.49 2.09
C VAL A 212 -5.04 -6.40 1.60
N ILE A 213 -4.78 -7.70 1.68
CA ILE A 213 -5.70 -8.75 1.28
C ILE A 213 -6.51 -9.17 2.49
N ILE A 214 -7.83 -9.23 2.29
CA ILE A 214 -8.79 -9.70 3.28
C ILE A 214 -9.36 -11.04 2.78
N ASN A 215 -9.51 -11.98 3.71
CA ASN A 215 -10.17 -13.25 3.48
C ASN A 215 -11.59 -13.17 4.07
N ASP A 216 -12.59 -13.47 3.26
CA ASP A 216 -13.98 -13.57 3.68
C ASP A 216 -14.53 -14.97 3.38
N LYS A 217 -15.51 -15.39 4.18
CA LYS A 217 -16.21 -16.67 4.10
C LYS A 217 -17.74 -16.53 4.06
N LEU A 218 -18.29 -15.31 4.00
CA LEU A 218 -19.74 -15.06 4.06
C LEU A 218 -20.53 -15.77 2.95
N ASP A 219 -19.99 -15.85 1.73
CA ASP A 219 -20.61 -16.50 0.58
C ASP A 219 -19.67 -17.51 -0.13
N GLY A 220 -18.74 -18.06 0.65
CA GLY A 220 -17.68 -18.97 0.21
C GLY A 220 -16.30 -18.43 0.52
N ASP A 221 -15.27 -19.26 0.35
CA ASP A 221 -13.89 -18.85 0.63
C ASP A 221 -13.37 -17.94 -0.49
N TYR A 222 -13.26 -16.64 -0.21
CA TYR A 222 -12.75 -15.64 -1.14
C TYR A 222 -11.67 -14.76 -0.50
N LEU A 223 -10.76 -14.30 -1.36
CA LEU A 223 -9.78 -13.25 -1.07
C LEU A 223 -10.14 -12.00 -1.87
N PHE A 224 -9.91 -10.83 -1.32
CA PHE A 224 -10.02 -9.59 -2.09
C PHE A 224 -9.07 -8.52 -1.57
N ILE A 225 -8.82 -7.52 -2.40
CA ILE A 225 -8.06 -6.32 -2.01
C ILE A 225 -9.00 -5.45 -1.15
N GLY A 226 -8.87 -5.56 0.17
CA GLY A 226 -9.66 -4.78 1.12
C GLY A 226 -9.13 -3.36 1.29
N HIS A 227 -7.84 -3.15 1.06
CA HIS A 227 -7.22 -1.83 0.99
C HIS A 227 -6.05 -1.82 0.02
N VAL A 228 -5.79 -0.68 -0.62
CA VAL A 228 -4.70 -0.51 -1.57
C VAL A 228 -4.23 0.94 -1.63
N GLY A 229 -2.92 1.12 -1.77
CA GLY A 229 -2.30 2.41 -2.07
C GLY A 229 -1.12 2.27 -3.03
N VAL A 230 -0.54 3.40 -3.41
CA VAL A 230 0.57 3.46 -4.37
C VAL A 230 1.82 4.00 -3.69
N LEU A 231 2.89 3.20 -3.66
CA LEU A 231 4.19 3.59 -3.14
C LEU A 231 5.11 4.00 -4.29
N LEU A 232 5.49 5.28 -4.30
CA LEU A 232 6.41 5.87 -5.26
C LEU A 232 7.82 5.94 -4.65
N PRO A 233 8.87 5.60 -5.40
CA PRO A 233 10.24 5.88 -4.98
C PRO A 233 10.50 7.39 -5.07
N LEU A 234 11.24 7.91 -4.08
CA LEU A 234 11.81 9.25 -4.09
C LEU A 234 13.33 9.15 -4.23
N GLU A 235 14.00 10.29 -4.41
CA GLU A 235 15.47 10.37 -4.30
C GLU A 235 15.91 9.93 -2.90
N ASP A 236 15.20 10.40 -1.88
CA ASP A 236 15.41 10.05 -0.47
C ASP A 236 14.13 9.42 0.10
N GLY A 237 14.06 8.08 0.08
CA GLY A 237 12.97 7.30 0.68
C GLY A 237 11.80 7.02 -0.28
N TYR A 238 10.59 6.97 0.28
CA TYR A 238 9.37 6.57 -0.43
C TYR A 238 8.18 7.45 -0.07
N LEU A 239 7.25 7.58 -1.01
CA LEU A 239 5.99 8.30 -0.85
C LEU A 239 4.81 7.36 -1.10
N PHE A 240 4.04 7.06 -0.06
CA PHE A 240 2.82 6.29 -0.15
C PHE A 240 1.63 7.22 -0.30
N LEU A 241 0.86 7.02 -1.38
CA LEU A 241 -0.37 7.75 -1.65
C LEU A 241 -1.55 6.86 -1.31
N GLU A 242 -2.36 7.32 -0.37
CA GLU A 242 -3.44 6.55 0.24
C GLU A 242 -4.74 7.35 0.26
N LYS A 243 -5.84 6.62 0.08
CA LYS A 243 -7.21 7.08 0.32
C LYS A 243 -7.96 5.91 0.92
N ILE A 244 -8.24 5.89 2.22
CA ILE A 244 -8.71 4.67 2.89
C ILE A 244 -10.13 4.30 2.43
N SER A 245 -11.09 5.18 2.69
CA SER A 245 -12.49 5.05 2.30
C SER A 245 -12.92 6.21 1.39
N PHE A 246 -14.23 6.37 1.11
CA PHE A 246 -14.76 7.55 0.40
C PHE A 246 -14.75 8.79 1.29
N GLU A 247 -14.98 8.63 2.58
CA GLU A 247 -15.21 9.68 3.56
C GLU A 247 -13.91 10.23 4.12
N GLU A 248 -12.88 9.38 4.27
CA GLU A 248 -11.60 9.75 4.85
C GLU A 248 -10.74 10.62 3.93
N PRO A 249 -9.85 11.47 4.48
CA PRO A 249 -9.01 12.36 3.68
C PRO A 249 -7.97 11.60 2.87
N TYR A 250 -7.53 12.20 1.77
CA TYR A 250 -6.34 11.75 1.06
C TYR A 250 -5.12 11.93 1.96
N GLN A 251 -4.20 10.98 1.90
CA GLN A 251 -2.95 11.00 2.64
C GLN A 251 -1.76 10.76 1.72
N ALA A 252 -0.73 11.55 1.93
CA ALA A 252 0.60 11.35 1.38
C ALA A 252 1.53 11.07 2.56
N ILE A 253 2.16 9.90 2.57
CA ILE A 253 2.97 9.41 3.68
C ILE A 253 4.40 9.18 3.23
N LYS A 254 5.36 9.82 3.87
CA LYS A 254 6.79 9.64 3.61
C LYS A 254 7.38 8.60 4.54
N PHE A 255 8.08 7.65 3.94
CA PHE A 255 8.83 6.62 4.62
C PHE A 255 10.31 6.71 4.26
N SER A 256 11.19 6.42 5.22
CA SER A 256 12.63 6.34 4.96
C SER A 256 12.98 5.07 4.20
N LYS A 257 12.32 3.96 4.53
CA LYS A 257 12.52 2.66 3.87
C LYS A 257 11.19 2.12 3.37
N LYS A 258 11.23 1.25 2.36
CA LYS A 258 10.04 0.60 1.80
C LYS A 258 9.35 -0.27 2.85
N GLU A 259 10.15 -0.93 3.68
CA GLU A 259 9.71 -1.83 4.75
C GLU A 259 8.84 -1.12 5.81
N ASP A 260 9.07 0.17 6.03
CA ASP A 260 8.28 0.97 6.96
C ASP A 260 6.83 1.13 6.46
N ALA A 261 6.61 1.15 5.14
CA ALA A 261 5.27 1.16 4.55
C ALA A 261 4.53 -0.16 4.78
N TYR A 262 5.23 -1.30 4.73
CA TYR A 262 4.62 -2.58 5.05
C TYR A 262 4.25 -2.68 6.52
N LYS A 263 5.13 -2.21 7.41
CA LYS A 263 4.86 -2.17 8.85
C LYS A 263 3.68 -1.26 9.17
N TYR A 264 3.62 -0.09 8.54
CA TYR A 264 2.48 0.83 8.65
C TYR A 264 1.15 0.12 8.33
N LEU A 265 1.09 -0.59 7.19
CA LEU A 265 -0.11 -1.33 6.81
C LEU A 265 -0.40 -2.52 7.74
N LYS A 266 0.62 -3.26 8.20
CA LYS A 266 0.48 -4.36 9.18
C LYS A 266 -0.13 -3.85 10.48
N ASP A 267 0.41 -2.76 11.01
CA ASP A 267 -0.04 -2.16 12.26
C ASP A 267 -1.45 -1.57 12.14
N LYS A 268 -1.78 -0.99 10.99
CA LYS A 268 -3.12 -0.42 10.70
C LYS A 268 -4.22 -1.49 10.66
N TYR A 269 -3.91 -2.67 10.16
CA TYR A 269 -4.87 -3.78 10.01
C TYR A 269 -4.71 -4.87 11.07
N LYS A 270 -3.88 -4.67 12.10
CA LYS A 270 -3.59 -5.68 13.13
C LYS A 270 -4.83 -6.17 13.90
N ASP A 271 -5.81 -5.29 14.06
CA ASP A 271 -7.04 -5.56 14.84
C ASP A 271 -8.18 -6.09 13.96
N TYR A 272 -7.96 -6.18 12.64
CA TYR A 272 -8.88 -6.85 11.73
C TYR A 272 -8.66 -8.36 11.83
N VAL A 273 -9.35 -8.99 12.77
CA VAL A 273 -9.23 -10.42 13.06
C VAL A 273 -10.59 -11.11 12.97
N ASP A 274 -10.66 -12.14 12.15
CA ASP A 274 -11.74 -13.13 12.18
C ASP A 274 -11.08 -14.50 12.43
N PRO A 275 -11.39 -15.18 13.55
CA PRO A 275 -10.76 -16.46 13.90
C PRO A 275 -11.03 -17.58 12.89
N GLU A 276 -11.95 -17.36 11.96
CA GLU A 276 -12.41 -18.37 11.01
C GLU A 276 -11.70 -18.35 9.66
N VAL A 277 -10.89 -17.34 9.40
CA VAL A 277 -10.18 -17.12 8.13
C VAL A 277 -8.73 -16.72 8.40
N ALA A 278 -7.92 -16.59 7.35
CA ALA A 278 -6.57 -16.05 7.51
C ALA A 278 -6.62 -14.56 7.92
N PRO A 279 -5.74 -14.10 8.82
CA PRO A 279 -5.63 -12.68 9.11
C PRO A 279 -5.19 -11.89 7.86
N PRO A 280 -5.41 -10.56 7.83
CA PRO A 280 -4.98 -9.71 6.73
C PRO A 280 -3.49 -9.86 6.44
N PHE A 281 -3.14 -9.79 5.16
CA PHE A 281 -1.76 -9.88 4.72
C PHE A 281 -1.45 -8.95 3.54
N ILE A 282 -0.18 -8.67 3.31
CA ILE A 282 0.26 -7.64 2.37
C ILE A 282 0.81 -8.28 1.09
N MET A 283 0.40 -7.71 -0.04
CA MET A 283 0.99 -7.94 -1.35
C MET A 283 1.70 -6.66 -1.82
N ASP A 284 2.96 -6.79 -2.22
CA ASP A 284 3.68 -5.78 -3.00
C ASP A 284 3.62 -6.21 -4.47
N ASN A 285 2.81 -5.50 -5.26
CA ASN A 285 2.46 -5.91 -6.63
C ASN A 285 1.94 -7.37 -6.62
N ASP A 286 2.64 -8.29 -7.28
CA ASP A 286 2.31 -9.71 -7.36
C ASP A 286 3.07 -10.60 -6.35
N ARG A 287 3.70 -10.01 -5.33
CA ARG A 287 4.54 -10.72 -4.36
C ARG A 287 4.01 -10.59 -2.94
N TYR A 288 3.98 -11.72 -2.23
CA TYR A 288 3.72 -11.74 -0.80
C TYR A 288 4.82 -11.04 -0.04
N VAL A 289 4.44 -10.21 0.94
CA VAL A 289 5.39 -9.64 1.90
C VAL A 289 5.41 -10.50 3.15
N ASP A 290 6.52 -11.20 3.37
CA ASP A 290 6.75 -11.96 4.61
C ASP A 290 7.29 -10.99 5.67
N LEU A 291 6.51 -10.76 6.74
CA LEU A 291 6.73 -9.70 7.74
C LEU A 291 7.12 -10.22 9.11
#